data_AF-A0AAT9SUW8-F1
#
_entry.id   AF-A0AAT9SUW8-F1
#
_cell.length_a   1.000
_cell.length_b   1.000
_cell.length_c   1.000
_cell.angle_alpha   90.00
_cell.angle_beta   90.00
_cell.angle_gamma   90.00
#
_symmetry.space_group_name_H-M   'P 1'
#
loop_
_entity.id
_entity.type
_entity.pdbx_description
1 polymer ?
#
loop_
_entity_poly.entity_id
_entity_poly.type
_entity_poly.pdbx_seq_one_letter_code
_entity_poly.pdbx_strand_id
1 'polypeptide(L)'
;MGHVIDETAGLLLKFPDRGSDLRRLYMASESFRDLVRDFNDANAALVIWTANGNADRQREYKATLKELENAILDMLRQRPARDN
;
A
#
# COMPACT_ATOMS: atom_id res chain seq x y z
N MET A 1 -13.50 -10.02 18.85
CA MET A 1 -12.06 -9.84 18.56
C MET A 1 -11.93 -9.62 17.06
N GLY A 2 -11.90 -8.37 16.61
CA GLY A 2 -11.78 -8.07 15.19
C GLY A 2 -10.36 -8.42 14.75
N HIS A 3 -10.23 -9.35 13.80
CA HIS A 3 -9.00 -9.54 13.07
C HIS A 3 -8.72 -8.24 12.32
N VAL A 4 -7.97 -7.33 12.95
CA VAL A 4 -7.23 -6.31 12.22
C VAL A 4 -6.14 -7.10 11.52
N ILE A 5 -6.48 -7.70 10.38
CA ILE A 5 -5.49 -8.02 9.37
C ILE A 5 -4.79 -6.69 9.17
N ASP A 6 -3.54 -6.60 9.60
CA ASP A 6 -2.75 -5.38 9.48
C ASP A 6 -2.63 -5.16 7.97
N GLU A 7 -3.58 -4.45 7.36
CA GLU A 7 -3.62 -4.18 5.91
C GLU A 7 -2.37 -3.40 5.50
N THR A 8 -1.72 -2.76 6.48
CA THR A 8 -0.40 -2.15 6.37
C THR A 8 0.75 -3.17 6.36
N ALA A 9 0.56 -4.45 6.68
CA ALA A 9 1.64 -5.45 6.78
C ALA A 9 2.42 -5.60 5.47
N GLY A 10 1.72 -5.57 4.33
CA GLY A 10 2.36 -5.58 3.01
C GLY A 10 3.27 -4.37 2.79
N LEU A 11 2.85 -3.20 3.28
CA LEU A 11 3.64 -1.97 3.23
C LEU A 11 4.74 -1.95 4.29
N LEU A 12 4.52 -2.53 5.48
CA LEU A 12 5.52 -2.66 6.54
C LEU A 12 6.68 -3.55 6.12
N LEU A 13 6.43 -4.60 5.33
CA LEU A 13 7.49 -5.42 4.75
C LEU A 13 8.33 -4.64 3.73
N LYS A 14 7.73 -3.72 2.98
CA LYS A 14 8.42 -2.86 2.01
C LYS A 14 9.12 -1.66 2.65
N PHE A 15 8.52 -1.10 3.70
CA PHE A 15 8.96 0.12 4.38
C PHE A 15 9.01 -0.12 5.89
N PRO A 16 9.89 -1.03 6.37
CA PRO A 16 9.94 -1.39 7.79
C PRO A 16 10.28 -0.19 8.69
N ASP A 17 11.10 0.73 8.17
CA ASP A 17 11.52 1.95 8.86
C ASP A 17 10.38 2.95 9.10
N ARG A 18 9.31 2.88 8.29
CA ARG A 18 8.18 3.82 8.34
C ARG A 18 6.96 3.27 9.05
N GLY A 19 7.11 2.17 9.80
CA GLY A 19 5.95 1.44 10.33
C GLY A 19 5.08 2.24 11.31
N SER A 20 5.70 3.08 12.13
CA SER A 20 4.99 3.97 13.05
C SER A 20 4.17 5.04 12.32
N ASP A 21 4.72 5.63 11.27
CA ASP A 21 4.03 6.62 10.43
C ASP A 21 2.92 5.98 9.61
N LEU A 22 3.16 4.80 9.03
CA LEU A 22 2.16 4.02 8.30
C LEU A 22 0.94 3.73 9.17
N ARG A 23 1.12 3.19 10.37
CA ARG A 23 0.01 2.92 11.29
C ARG A 23 -0.71 4.20 11.71
N ARG A 24 0.03 5.27 11.98
CA ARG A 24 -0.55 6.55 12.40
C ARG A 24 -1.35 7.21 11.28
N LEU A 25 -0.86 7.21 10.04
CA LEU A 25 -1.58 7.69 8.86
C LEU A 25 -2.80 6.84 8.57
N TYR A 26 -2.66 5.52 8.65
CA TYR A 26 -3.78 4.59 8.48
C TYR A 26 -4.90 4.86 9.48
N MET A 27 -4.57 5.11 10.76
CA MET A 27 -5.59 5.47 11.75
C MET A 27 -6.16 6.89 11.54
N ALA A 28 -5.36 7.84 11.07
CA ALA A 28 -5.75 9.25 11.00
C ALA A 28 -6.44 9.65 9.67
N SER A 29 -6.17 8.96 8.57
CA SER A 29 -6.61 9.35 7.23
C SER A 29 -7.39 8.22 6.55
N GLU A 30 -8.66 8.46 6.27
CA GLU A 30 -9.51 7.51 5.53
C GLU A 30 -9.01 7.31 4.09
N SER A 31 -8.59 8.39 3.42
CA SER A 31 -8.01 8.31 2.08
C SER A 31 -6.75 7.46 2.02
N PHE A 32 -5.96 7.45 3.10
CA PHE A 32 -4.79 6.57 3.20
C PHE A 32 -5.21 5.10 3.37
N ARG A 33 -6.27 4.83 4.14
CA ARG A 33 -6.82 3.47 4.28
C ARG A 33 -7.32 2.93 2.94
N ASP A 34 -8.01 3.77 2.17
CA ASP A 34 -8.51 3.41 0.85
C ASP A 34 -7.35 3.05 -0.10
N LEU A 35 -6.30 3.89 -0.15
CA LEU A 35 -5.08 3.59 -0.91
C LEU A 35 -4.40 2.27 -0.52
N VAL A 36 -4.33 1.98 0.78
CA VAL A 36 -3.75 0.72 1.29
C VAL A 36 -4.61 -0.48 0.87
N ARG A 37 -5.95 -0.32 0.89
CA ARG A 37 -6.89 -1.34 0.44
C ARG A 37 -6.77 -1.59 -1.07
N ASP A 38 -6.74 -0.53 -1.88
CA ASP A 38 -6.54 -0.63 -3.33
C ASP A 38 -5.19 -1.27 -3.67
N PHE A 39 -4.13 -0.95 -2.91
CA PHE A 39 -2.82 -1.57 -3.09
C PHE A 39 -2.87 -3.08 -2.82
N ASN A 40 -3.52 -3.50 -1.74
CA ASN A 40 -3.66 -4.92 -1.42
C ASN A 40 -4.53 -5.66 -2.45
N ASP A 41 -5.63 -5.05 -2.92
CA ASP A 41 -6.51 -5.62 -3.94
C ASP A 41 -5.77 -5.78 -5.27
N ALA A 42 -5.07 -4.74 -5.73
CA ALA A 42 -4.25 -4.79 -6.94
C ALA A 42 -3.13 -5.84 -6.83
N ASN A 43 -2.54 -6.01 -5.64
CA ASN A 43 -1.52 -7.02 -5.41
C ASN A 43 -2.10 -8.45 -5.44
N ALA A 44 -3.29 -8.65 -4.85
CA ALA A 44 -4.00 -9.92 -4.93
C ALA A 44 -4.39 -10.27 -6.38
N ALA A 45 -4.91 -9.29 -7.12
CA ALA A 45 -5.22 -9.43 -8.54
C ALA A 45 -3.96 -9.77 -9.35
N LEU A 46 -2.83 -9.12 -9.09
CA LEU A 46 -1.56 -9.43 -9.75
C LEU A 46 -1.15 -10.90 -9.51
N VAL A 47 -1.26 -11.41 -8.29
CA VAL A 47 -0.96 -12.82 -7.98
C VAL A 47 -1.83 -13.76 -8.80
N ILE A 48 -3.13 -13.47 -8.93
CA ILE A 48 -4.06 -14.25 -9.75
C ILE A 48 -3.64 -14.21 -11.22
N TRP A 49 -3.36 -13.02 -11.77
CA TRP A 49 -2.98 -12.88 -13.19
C TRP A 49 -1.61 -13.47 -13.50
N THR A 50 -0.68 -13.46 -12.54
CA THR A 50 0.60 -14.16 -12.63
C THR A 50 0.39 -15.67 -12.66
N ALA A 51 -0.47 -16.21 -11.79
CA ALA A 51 -0.79 -17.64 -11.81
C ALA A 51 -1.48 -18.08 -13.11
N ASN A 52 -2.33 -17.20 -13.69
CA ASN A 52 -2.98 -17.44 -14.98
C ASN A 52 -2.08 -17.21 -16.20
N GLY A 53 -0.84 -16.73 -16.02
CA GLY A 53 0.09 -16.46 -17.12
C GLY A 53 -0.30 -15.29 -18.02
N ASN A 54 -1.20 -14.40 -17.60
CA ASN A 54 -1.66 -13.27 -18.41
C ASN A 54 -0.68 -12.09 -18.30
N ALA A 55 0.24 -11.96 -19.27
CA ALA A 55 1.33 -10.99 -19.23
C ALA A 55 0.85 -9.52 -19.33
N ASP A 56 -0.17 -9.24 -20.14
CA ASP A 56 -0.74 -7.90 -20.30
C ASP A 56 -1.36 -7.41 -19.00
N ARG A 57 -2.23 -8.23 -18.37
CA ARG A 57 -2.82 -7.90 -17.07
C ARG A 57 -1.74 -7.74 -16.00
N GLN A 58 -0.74 -8.60 -15.99
CA GLN A 58 0.38 -8.44 -15.06
C GLN A 58 1.10 -7.10 -15.24
N ARG A 59 1.31 -6.63 -16.47
CA ARG A 59 1.94 -5.34 -16.73
C ARG A 59 1.06 -4.19 -16.25
N GLU A 60 -0.25 -4.24 -16.52
CA GLU A 60 -1.20 -3.23 -16.06
C GLU A 60 -1.22 -3.13 -14.53
N TYR A 61 -1.44 -4.24 -13.83
CA TYR A 61 -1.49 -4.25 -12.37
C TYR A 61 -0.15 -3.88 -11.72
N LYS A 62 1.00 -4.23 -12.34
CA LYS A 62 2.32 -3.76 -11.88
C LYS A 62 2.48 -2.25 -12.01
N ALA A 63 1.95 -1.64 -13.07
CA ALA A 63 1.96 -0.19 -13.23
C ALA A 63 1.07 0.47 -12.17
N THR A 64 -0.16 -0.02 -11.99
CA THR A 64 -1.09 0.48 -10.96
C THR A 64 -0.50 0.39 -9.56
N LEU A 65 0.12 -0.75 -9.20
CA LEU A 65 0.79 -0.91 -7.90
C LEU A 65 1.90 0.12 -7.68
N LYS A 66 2.64 0.48 -8.73
CA LYS A 66 3.70 1.49 -8.66
C LYS A 66 3.12 2.89 -8.45
N GLU A 67 1.99 3.21 -9.07
CA GLU A 67 1.28 4.48 -8.86
C GLU A 67 0.75 4.60 -7.43
N LEU A 68 0.10 3.53 -6.93
CA LEU A 68 -0.39 3.46 -5.56
C LEU A 68 0.75 3.54 -4.54
N GLU A 69 1.87 2.84 -4.77
CA GLU A 69 3.06 2.93 -3.93
C GLU A 69 3.62 4.35 -3.88
N ASN A 70 3.70 5.04 -5.04
CA ASN A 70 4.13 6.44 -5.08
C ASN A 70 3.17 7.36 -4.33
N ALA A 71 1.85 7.17 -4.46
CA ALA A 71 0.87 7.98 -3.73
C ALA A 71 0.98 7.78 -2.21
N ILE A 72 1.17 6.54 -1.76
CA ILE A 72 1.41 6.20 -0.35
C ILE A 72 2.72 6.85 0.14
N LEU A 73 3.79 6.75 -0.63
CA LEU A 73 5.08 7.38 -0.31
C LEU A 73 5.00 8.90 -0.29
N ASP A 74 4.22 9.49 -1.18
CA ASP A 74 3.99 10.92 -1.24
C ASP A 74 3.23 11.39 0.00
N MET A 75 2.13 10.72 0.39
CA MET A 75 1.44 11.01 1.66
C MET A 75 2.35 10.88 2.88
N LEU A 76 3.26 9.90 2.88
CA LEU A 76 4.26 9.74 3.94
C LEU A 76 5.30 10.87 3.95
N ARG A 77 5.66 11.42 2.79
CA ARG A 77 6.61 12.55 2.65
C ARG A 77 5.97 13.92 2.92
N GLN A 78 4.72 14.09 2.53
CA GLN A 78 3.94 15.30 2.74
C GLN A 78 3.66 15.56 4.22
N ARG A 79 3.81 14.54 5.07
CA ARG A 79 3.94 14.75 6.50
C ARG A 79 5.33 15.35 6.72
N PRO A 80 5.46 16.67 7.00
CA PRO A 80 6.76 17.21 7.30
C PRO A 80 7.32 16.40 8.46
N ALA A 81 8.60 16.03 8.37
CA ALA A 81 9.40 15.84 9.56
C ALA A 81 9.11 17.08 10.42
N ARG A 82 8.28 16.90 11.44
CA ARG A 82 8.00 17.97 12.39
C ARG A 82 9.30 18.08 13.16
N ASP A 83 10.15 18.94 12.63
CA ASP A 83 11.28 19.63 13.25
C ASP A 83 11.58 19.11 14.64
N ASN A 84 12.66 18.33 14.74
CA ASN A 84 13.41 18.20 15.99
C ASN A 84 14.86 17.83 15.72
#